data_AF-A0A2N7YW50-F1
#
_entry.id   AF-A0A2N7YW50-F1
#
_cell.length_a   1.000
_cell.length_b   1.000
_cell.length_c   1.000
_cell.angle_alpha   90.00
_cell.angle_beta   90.00
_cell.angle_gamma   90.00
#
_symmetry.space_group_name_H-M   'P 1'
#
loop_
_entity.id
_entity.type
_entity.pdbx_description
1 polymer ?
#
loop_
_entity_poly.entity_id
_entity_poly.type
_entity_poly.pdbx_seq_one_letter_code
_entity_poly.pdbx_strand_id
1 'polypeptide(L)'
;DEKRMINCRADLNQLVPFKYDWAWQKYLDGCANHWMPQEVNMTADIALWKNPEGLTDDERRIVMRNLGFFSTADSLVANNLVLAVYRLITNPECRQYILRQAFEEAIHTHAYQYCIESLAMDEGEIFNMYHEIPSVAKKAAWGLKYTRSISDPKFETGTVETD
;
A
#
# COMPACT_ATOMS: atom_id res chain seq x y z
N ASP A 1 -26.81 17.83 8.88
CA ASP A 1 -26.39 16.67 8.06
C ASP A 1 -25.26 17.07 7.09
N GLU A 2 -24.17 17.61 7.65
CA GLU A 2 -23.17 18.41 6.94
C GLU A 2 -21.97 17.61 6.43
N LYS A 3 -21.71 16.43 7.02
CA LYS A 3 -20.62 15.53 6.59
C LYS A 3 -20.80 15.11 5.12
N ARG A 4 -19.71 15.15 4.35
CA ARG A 4 -19.57 14.69 2.95
C ARG A 4 -18.20 14.02 2.79
N MET A 5 -18.03 13.13 1.80
CA MET A 5 -16.74 12.46 1.61
C MET A 5 -15.65 13.41 1.09
N ILE A 6 -16.02 14.29 0.16
CA ILE A 6 -15.18 15.36 -0.38
C ILE A 6 -15.92 16.69 -0.23
N ASN A 7 -15.19 17.80 -0.28
CA ASN A 7 -15.73 19.17 -0.26
C ASN A 7 -16.60 19.51 0.97
N CYS A 8 -16.41 18.83 2.10
CA CYS A 8 -17.10 19.11 3.35
C CYS A 8 -16.50 20.33 4.07
N ARG A 9 -17.38 21.16 4.67
CA ARG A 9 -16.99 22.32 5.50
C ARG A 9 -17.19 22.09 7.01
N ALA A 10 -17.63 20.90 7.40
CA ALA A 10 -17.82 20.55 8.81
C ALA A 10 -16.46 20.38 9.52
N ASP A 11 -16.46 20.48 10.85
CA ASP A 11 -15.26 20.30 11.68
C ASP A 11 -14.72 18.86 11.55
N LEU A 12 -13.58 18.72 10.85
CA LEU A 12 -12.94 17.43 10.59
C LEU A 12 -12.24 16.85 11.82
N ASN A 13 -12.13 17.60 12.92
CA ASN A 13 -11.53 17.11 14.15
C ASN A 13 -12.56 16.39 15.04
N GLN A 14 -13.85 16.51 14.75
CA GLN A 14 -14.93 15.85 15.47
C GLN A 14 -15.30 14.53 14.80
N LEU A 15 -14.89 13.43 15.41
CA LEU A 15 -15.18 12.09 14.91
C LEU A 15 -16.70 11.79 14.94
N VAL A 16 -17.41 12.23 15.97
CA VAL A 16 -18.84 11.97 16.17
C VAL A 16 -19.71 13.20 15.84
N PRO A 17 -20.99 13.01 15.47
CA PRO A 17 -21.66 11.74 15.17
C PRO A 17 -21.17 11.13 13.85
N PHE A 18 -21.19 9.80 13.74
CA PHE A 18 -20.83 9.12 12.49
C PHE A 18 -21.88 9.36 11.41
N LYS A 19 -21.42 9.50 10.16
CA LYS A 19 -22.28 9.49 8.97
C LYS A 19 -22.03 8.25 8.12
N TYR A 20 -20.78 7.80 8.03
CA TYR A 20 -20.40 6.63 7.26
C TYR A 20 -20.00 5.47 8.19
N ASP A 21 -21.00 4.78 8.74
CA ASP A 21 -20.77 3.64 9.65
C ASP A 21 -19.94 2.53 8.98
N TRP A 22 -20.04 2.37 7.67
CA TRP A 22 -19.23 1.42 6.92
C TRP A 22 -17.72 1.72 7.01
N ALA A 23 -17.33 3.00 7.06
CA ALA A 23 -15.92 3.39 7.15
C ALA A 23 -15.38 3.09 8.54
N TRP A 24 -16.18 3.38 9.57
CA TRP A 24 -15.87 3.02 10.95
C TRP A 24 -15.76 1.50 11.13
N GLN A 25 -16.69 0.73 10.55
CA GLN A 25 -16.63 -0.73 10.61
C GLN A 25 -15.35 -1.26 9.94
N LYS A 26 -14.94 -0.71 8.79
CA LYS A 26 -13.69 -1.10 8.11
C LYS A 26 -12.45 -0.79 8.95
N TYR A 27 -12.45 0.31 9.68
CA TYR A 27 -11.41 0.61 10.66
C TYR A 27 -11.34 -0.45 11.76
N LEU A 28 -12.48 -0.83 12.35
CA LEU A 28 -12.53 -1.87 13.38
C LEU A 28 -12.08 -3.24 12.84
N ASP A 29 -12.56 -3.62 11.66
CA ASP A 29 -12.18 -4.87 10.99
C ASP A 29 -10.67 -4.91 10.75
N GLY A 30 -10.08 -3.82 10.24
CA GLY A 30 -8.63 -3.71 10.00
C GLY A 30 -7.83 -3.79 11.31
N CYS A 31 -8.28 -3.12 12.37
CA CYS A 31 -7.66 -3.22 13.69
C CYS A 31 -7.69 -4.64 14.26
N ALA A 32 -8.79 -5.38 14.05
CA ALA A 32 -8.90 -6.77 14.50
C ALA A 32 -7.98 -7.74 13.73
N ASN A 33 -7.54 -7.35 12.53
CA ASN A 33 -6.63 -8.12 11.67
C ASN A 33 -5.15 -7.75 11.87
N HIS A 34 -4.74 -7.37 13.09
CA HIS A 34 -3.33 -7.13 13.36
C HIS A 34 -2.49 -8.41 13.23
N TRP A 35 -1.33 -8.28 12.58
CA TRP A 35 -0.33 -9.32 12.43
C TRP A 35 1.05 -8.66 12.26
N MET A 36 2.11 -9.43 12.45
CA MET A 36 3.48 -9.03 12.14
C MET A 36 4.18 -10.09 11.26
N PRO A 37 4.99 -9.71 10.27
CA PRO A 37 5.60 -10.68 9.35
C PRO A 37 6.43 -11.76 10.04
N GLN A 38 7.14 -11.39 11.12
CA GLN A 38 7.97 -12.30 11.90
C GLN A 38 7.20 -13.42 12.60
N GLU A 39 5.88 -13.32 12.70
CA GLU A 39 5.03 -14.37 13.26
C GLU A 39 4.94 -15.59 12.31
N VAL A 40 5.29 -15.41 11.04
CA VAL A 40 5.32 -16.47 10.01
C VAL A 40 6.71 -17.08 9.91
N ASN A 41 6.82 -18.38 10.18
CA ASN A 41 8.09 -19.10 10.14
C ASN A 41 8.54 -19.39 8.70
N MET A 42 9.72 -18.89 8.31
CA MET A 42 10.30 -19.06 6.96
C MET A 42 11.27 -20.24 6.81
N THR A 43 11.39 -21.15 7.79
CA THR A 43 12.43 -22.20 7.79
C THR A 43 12.33 -23.14 6.58
N ALA A 44 11.11 -23.54 6.21
CA ALA A 44 10.89 -24.43 5.08
C ALA A 44 11.22 -23.74 3.75
N ASP A 45 10.78 -22.49 3.59
CA ASP A 45 11.04 -21.65 2.42
C ASP A 45 12.54 -21.40 2.24
N ILE A 46 13.27 -21.12 3.32
CA ILE A 46 14.73 -20.96 3.31
C ILE A 46 15.41 -22.25 2.84
N ALA A 47 14.99 -23.41 3.37
CA ALA A 47 15.56 -24.69 2.97
C ALA A 47 15.29 -25.00 1.49
N LEU A 48 14.08 -24.74 1.01
CA LEU A 48 13.68 -24.92 -0.38
C LEU A 48 14.46 -23.98 -1.30
N TRP A 49 14.56 -22.70 -0.94
CA TRP A 49 15.24 -21.69 -1.74
C TRP A 49 16.74 -21.95 -1.87
N LYS A 50 17.39 -22.45 -0.81
CA LYS A 50 18.82 -22.81 -0.82
C LYS A 50 19.12 -24.11 -1.56
N ASN A 51 18.14 -25.01 -1.72
CA ASN A 51 18.33 -26.25 -2.46
C ASN A 51 18.40 -25.96 -3.98
N PRO A 52 19.51 -26.26 -4.67
CA PRO A 52 19.62 -26.05 -6.12
C PRO A 52 18.57 -26.82 -6.94
N GLU A 53 18.08 -27.95 -6.43
CA GLU A 53 17.03 -28.77 -7.05
C GLU A 53 15.63 -28.46 -6.50
N GLY A 54 15.52 -27.51 -5.56
CA GLY A 54 14.26 -27.19 -4.87
C GLY A 54 13.25 -26.46 -5.74
N LEU A 55 13.73 -25.58 -6.62
CA LEU A 55 12.93 -24.81 -7.56
C LEU A 55 13.67 -24.69 -8.89
N THR A 56 12.93 -24.81 -9.97
CA THR A 56 13.41 -24.50 -11.32
C THR A 56 13.68 -23.00 -11.49
N ASP A 57 14.45 -22.64 -12.52
CA ASP A 57 14.75 -21.24 -12.82
C ASP A 57 13.50 -20.40 -13.10
N ASP A 58 12.48 -20.99 -13.74
CA ASP A 58 11.23 -20.31 -14.04
C ASP A 58 10.40 -20.05 -12.77
N GLU A 59 10.37 -21.00 -11.82
CA GLU A 59 9.73 -20.80 -10.52
C GLU A 59 10.43 -19.72 -9.70
N ARG A 60 11.77 -19.76 -9.65
CA ARG A 60 12.57 -18.72 -8.97
C ARG A 60 12.32 -17.35 -9.59
N ARG A 61 12.27 -17.27 -10.92
CA ARG A 61 11.98 -16.02 -11.65
C ARG A 61 10.61 -15.46 -11.27
N ILE A 62 9.58 -16.30 -11.13
CA ILE A 62 8.25 -15.85 -10.72
C ILE A 62 8.29 -15.23 -9.32
N VAL A 63 8.94 -15.90 -8.35
CA VAL A 63 9.07 -15.40 -6.97
C VAL A 63 9.81 -14.05 -6.96
N MET A 64 10.97 -13.96 -7.61
CA MET A 64 11.75 -12.72 -7.64
C MET A 64 11.01 -11.57 -8.32
N ARG A 65 10.33 -11.83 -9.45
CA ARG A 65 9.56 -10.80 -10.17
C ARG A 65 8.34 -10.34 -9.38
N ASN A 66 7.72 -11.24 -8.62
CA ASN A 66 6.61 -10.89 -7.73
C ASN A 66 7.11 -9.99 -6.59
N LEU A 67 8.14 -10.42 -5.88
CA LEU A 67 8.74 -9.64 -4.79
C LEU A 67 9.24 -8.26 -5.28
N GLY A 68 9.91 -8.19 -6.43
CA GLY A 68 10.39 -6.92 -6.97
C GLY A 68 9.29 -5.96 -7.42
N PHE A 69 8.10 -6.46 -7.77
CA PHE A 69 6.95 -5.60 -8.03
C PHE A 69 6.31 -5.11 -6.71
N PHE A 70 6.03 -6.03 -5.78
CA PHE A 70 5.28 -5.72 -4.57
C PHE A 70 6.07 -4.90 -3.55
N SER A 71 7.38 -5.12 -3.44
CA SER A 71 8.27 -4.39 -2.52
C SER A 71 8.26 -2.87 -2.72
N THR A 72 7.99 -2.42 -3.94
CA THR A 72 7.87 -0.99 -4.28
C THR A 72 6.43 -0.55 -4.46
N ALA A 73 5.52 -1.43 -4.93
CA ALA A 73 4.12 -1.09 -5.16
C ALA A 73 3.40 -0.66 -3.88
N ASP A 74 3.60 -1.35 -2.75
CA ASP A 74 2.87 -1.02 -1.52
C ASP A 74 3.37 0.31 -0.90
N SER A 75 4.65 0.64 -1.10
CA SER A 75 5.17 1.99 -0.81
C SER A 75 4.51 3.07 -1.69
N LEU A 76 4.21 2.79 -2.96
CA LEU A 76 3.49 3.71 -3.83
C LEU A 76 2.04 3.92 -3.36
N VAL A 77 1.37 2.85 -2.90
CA VAL A 77 0.00 2.92 -2.35
C VAL A 77 -0.01 3.73 -1.05
N ALA A 78 0.90 3.44 -0.11
CA ALA A 78 1.01 4.17 1.15
C ALA A 78 1.22 5.68 0.92
N ASN A 79 2.15 6.03 0.03
CA ASN A 79 2.42 7.42 -0.33
C ASN A 79 1.20 8.10 -0.97
N ASN A 80 0.45 7.39 -1.83
CA ASN A 80 -0.77 7.91 -2.43
C ASN A 80 -1.87 8.18 -1.39
N LEU A 81 -2.05 7.26 -0.43
CA LEU A 81 -3.03 7.41 0.65
C LEU A 81 -2.71 8.65 1.50
N VAL A 82 -1.46 8.81 1.92
CA VAL A 82 -1.05 9.88 2.85
C VAL A 82 -0.91 11.24 2.14
N LEU A 83 -0.26 11.28 0.98
CA LEU A 83 0.11 12.54 0.33
C LEU A 83 -0.99 13.12 -0.56
N ALA A 84 -1.93 12.29 -1.03
CA ALA A 84 -2.99 12.73 -1.93
C ALA A 84 -4.39 12.48 -1.35
N VAL A 85 -4.75 11.22 -1.10
CA VAL A 85 -6.14 10.85 -0.77
C VAL A 85 -6.58 11.45 0.57
N TYR A 86 -5.74 11.36 1.61
CA TYR A 86 -6.08 11.86 2.95
C TYR A 86 -6.44 13.36 2.97
N ARG A 87 -5.74 14.15 2.15
CA ARG A 87 -5.99 15.60 2.01
C ARG A 87 -7.38 15.86 1.44
N LEU A 88 -7.75 15.15 0.38
CA LEU A 88 -8.99 15.37 -0.39
C LEU A 88 -10.23 14.80 0.31
N ILE A 89 -10.07 13.72 1.08
CA ILE A 89 -11.15 13.19 1.91
C ILE A 89 -11.39 14.13 3.09
N THR A 90 -12.59 14.69 3.15
CA THR A 90 -13.05 15.65 4.16
C THR A 90 -14.10 15.02 5.07
N ASN A 91 -13.83 13.80 5.53
CA ASN A 91 -14.65 13.09 6.50
C ASN A 91 -13.78 12.37 7.55
N PRO A 92 -14.04 12.56 8.86
CA PRO A 92 -13.16 12.04 9.90
C PRO A 92 -13.18 10.52 10.02
N GLU A 93 -14.34 9.86 9.95
CA GLU A 93 -14.41 8.40 10.04
C GLU A 93 -13.76 7.70 8.82
N CYS A 94 -13.86 8.28 7.61
CA CYS A 94 -13.10 7.80 6.45
C CYS A 94 -11.58 8.03 6.63
N ARG A 95 -11.17 9.20 7.14
CA ARG A 95 -9.76 9.49 7.45
C ARG A 95 -9.19 8.50 8.45
N GLN A 96 -9.96 8.11 9.48
CA GLN A 96 -9.53 7.11 10.46
C GLN A 96 -9.19 5.77 9.78
N TYR A 97 -10.02 5.32 8.83
CA TYR A 97 -9.73 4.10 8.09
C TYR A 97 -8.50 4.24 7.18
N ILE A 98 -8.33 5.39 6.51
CA ILE A 98 -7.14 5.65 5.67
C ILE A 98 -5.85 5.56 6.50
N LEU A 99 -5.84 6.05 7.74
CA LEU A 99 -4.69 5.90 8.63
C LEU A 99 -4.37 4.43 8.92
N ARG A 100 -5.41 3.61 9.17
CA ARG A 100 -5.23 2.19 9.40
C ARG A 100 -4.72 1.47 8.14
N GLN A 101 -5.28 1.78 6.97
CA GLN A 101 -4.84 1.21 5.70
C GLN A 101 -3.38 1.60 5.40
N ALA A 102 -3.00 2.86 5.57
CA ALA A 102 -1.63 3.31 5.35
C ALA A 102 -0.62 2.59 6.28
N PHE A 103 -1.03 2.30 7.52
CA PHE A 103 -0.23 1.47 8.42
C PHE A 103 -0.13 0.01 7.94
N GLU A 104 -1.21 -0.56 7.43
CA GLU A 104 -1.19 -1.91 6.84
C GLU A 104 -0.23 -2.00 5.63
N GLU A 105 -0.18 -1.00 4.77
CA GLU A 105 0.81 -0.96 3.67
C GLU A 105 2.27 -0.91 4.16
N ALA A 106 2.51 -0.30 5.33
CA ALA A 106 3.84 -0.35 5.97
C ALA A 106 4.16 -1.76 6.49
N ILE A 107 3.17 -2.48 7.02
CA ILE A 107 3.31 -3.89 7.41
C ILE A 107 3.54 -4.77 6.19
N HIS A 108 2.88 -4.52 5.06
CA HIS A 108 3.13 -5.26 3.82
C HIS A 108 4.56 -5.04 3.31
N THR A 109 5.02 -3.78 3.29
CA THR A 109 6.40 -3.44 2.91
C THR A 109 7.41 -4.15 3.82
N HIS A 110 7.14 -4.20 5.12
CA HIS A 110 7.94 -4.94 6.09
C HIS A 110 7.93 -6.45 5.81
N ALA A 111 6.79 -7.02 5.39
CA ALA A 111 6.69 -8.43 5.05
C ALA A 111 7.58 -8.82 3.86
N TYR A 112 7.64 -8.00 2.82
CA TYR A 112 8.54 -8.26 1.70
C TYR A 112 10.01 -8.14 2.10
N GLN A 113 10.37 -7.13 2.90
CA GLN A 113 11.72 -6.99 3.42
C GLN A 113 12.11 -8.23 4.24
N TYR A 114 11.23 -8.70 5.13
CA TYR A 114 11.44 -9.92 5.91
C TYR A 114 11.66 -11.16 5.03
N CYS A 115 10.87 -11.32 3.96
CA CYS A 115 11.05 -12.42 2.99
C CYS A 115 12.39 -12.34 2.25
N ILE A 116 12.74 -11.16 1.72
CA ILE A 116 13.97 -10.91 0.95
C ILE A 116 15.20 -11.18 1.82
N GLU A 117 15.21 -10.68 3.06
CA GLU A 117 16.29 -10.91 4.02
C GLU A 117 16.39 -12.40 4.41
N SER A 118 15.25 -13.03 4.73
CA SER A 118 15.20 -14.44 5.12
C SER A 118 15.77 -15.37 4.04
N LEU A 119 15.43 -15.09 2.77
CA LEU A 119 15.89 -15.86 1.62
C LEU A 119 17.30 -15.48 1.14
N ALA A 120 17.96 -14.51 1.80
CA ALA A 120 19.28 -13.98 1.46
C ALA A 120 19.38 -13.52 -0.02
N MET A 121 18.33 -12.85 -0.50
CA MET A 121 18.29 -12.27 -1.84
C MET A 121 19.07 -10.94 -1.89
N ASP A 122 19.48 -10.52 -3.08
CA ASP A 122 20.05 -9.19 -3.30
C ASP A 122 18.94 -8.13 -3.21
N GLU A 123 18.89 -7.39 -2.11
CA GLU A 123 17.93 -6.31 -1.90
C GLU A 123 18.01 -5.25 -3.02
N GLY A 124 19.21 -4.90 -3.46
CA GLY A 124 19.42 -3.92 -4.51
C GLY A 124 18.77 -4.37 -5.83
N GLU A 125 18.97 -5.64 -6.20
CA GLU A 125 18.32 -6.22 -7.38
C GLU A 125 16.80 -6.19 -7.26
N ILE A 126 16.25 -6.70 -6.14
CA ILE A 126 14.81 -6.85 -5.96
C ILE A 126 14.11 -5.49 -5.90
N PHE A 127 14.59 -4.55 -5.07
CA PHE A 127 13.97 -3.23 -4.93
C PHE A 127 14.16 -2.35 -6.17
N ASN A 128 15.20 -2.58 -6.99
CA ASN A 128 15.42 -1.82 -8.23
C ASN A 128 14.71 -2.42 -9.45
N MET A 129 14.06 -3.59 -9.35
CA MET A 129 13.35 -4.21 -10.48
C MET A 129 12.26 -3.31 -11.09
N TYR A 130 11.68 -2.38 -10.32
CA TYR A 130 10.70 -1.44 -10.84
C TYR A 130 11.29 -0.41 -11.82
N HIS A 131 12.62 -0.24 -11.85
CA HIS A 131 13.33 0.52 -12.87
C HIS A 131 13.89 -0.35 -13.99
N GLU A 132 14.36 -1.55 -13.66
CA GLU A 132 15.10 -2.40 -14.60
C GLU A 132 14.19 -3.27 -15.47
N ILE A 133 13.01 -3.63 -14.97
CA ILE A 133 12.12 -4.59 -15.65
C ILE A 133 10.98 -3.85 -16.35
N PRO A 134 10.92 -3.86 -17.70
CA PRO A 134 9.96 -3.04 -18.44
C PRO A 134 8.49 -3.31 -18.08
N SER A 135 8.11 -4.54 -17.76
CA SER A 135 6.74 -4.88 -17.37
C SER A 135 6.36 -4.34 -15.98
N VAL A 136 7.30 -4.33 -15.04
CA VAL A 136 7.12 -3.78 -13.69
C VAL A 136 7.08 -2.24 -13.76
N ALA A 137 8.06 -1.66 -14.45
CA ALA A 137 8.18 -0.21 -14.65
C ALA A 137 6.94 0.40 -15.30
N LYS A 138 6.40 -0.21 -16.36
CA LYS A 138 5.20 0.29 -17.06
C LYS A 138 3.98 0.31 -16.16
N LYS A 139 3.80 -0.70 -15.30
CA LYS A 139 2.70 -0.76 -14.33
C LYS A 139 2.83 0.34 -13.27
N ALA A 140 4.02 0.49 -12.70
CA ALA A 140 4.29 1.53 -11.70
C ALA A 140 4.10 2.95 -12.28
N ALA A 141 4.66 3.20 -13.47
CA ALA A 141 4.54 4.49 -14.16
C ALA A 141 3.08 4.86 -14.48
N TRP A 142 2.26 3.87 -14.85
CA TRP A 142 0.84 4.09 -15.08
C TRP A 142 0.12 4.57 -13.81
N GLY A 143 0.35 3.93 -12.66
CA GLY A 143 -0.25 4.34 -11.39
C GLY A 143 0.25 5.71 -10.90
N LEU A 144 1.58 5.93 -10.97
CA LEU A 144 2.23 7.17 -10.56
C LEU A 144 1.68 8.42 -11.28
N LYS A 145 1.22 8.29 -12.52
CA LYS A 145 0.58 9.38 -13.27
C LYS A 145 -0.59 9.98 -12.47
N TYR A 146 -1.44 9.13 -11.91
CA TYR A 146 -2.64 9.55 -11.18
C TYR A 146 -2.26 10.15 -9.83
N THR A 147 -1.40 9.46 -9.06
CA THR A 147 -0.90 9.97 -7.78
C THR A 147 -0.27 11.35 -7.94
N ARG A 148 0.60 11.55 -8.94
CA ARG A 148 1.20 12.86 -9.21
C ARG A 148 0.14 13.94 -9.46
N SER A 149 -0.86 13.63 -10.28
CA SER A 149 -1.95 14.56 -10.59
C SER A 149 -2.71 15.02 -9.35
N ILE A 150 -3.13 14.10 -8.47
CA ILE A 150 -3.94 14.43 -7.29
C ILE A 150 -3.11 14.89 -6.09
N SER A 151 -1.80 14.59 -6.08
CA SER A 151 -0.88 15.07 -5.03
C SER A 151 -0.46 16.53 -5.22
N ASP A 152 -0.61 17.10 -6.42
CA ASP A 152 -0.28 18.51 -6.69
C ASP A 152 -1.00 19.40 -5.65
N PRO A 153 -0.28 20.25 -4.89
CA PRO A 153 -0.88 21.16 -3.92
C PRO A 153 -1.94 22.10 -4.52
N LYS A 154 -1.92 22.33 -5.83
CA LYS A 154 -2.90 23.15 -6.56
C LYS A 154 -4.11 22.35 -7.05
N PHE A 155 -4.12 21.02 -6.89
CA PHE A 155 -5.26 20.20 -7.24
C PHE A 155 -6.38 20.39 -6.21
N GLU A 156 -7.55 20.84 -6.69
CA GLU A 156 -8.74 21.09 -5.88
C GLU A 156 -9.94 20.30 -6.44
N THR A 157 -10.71 19.69 -5.53
CA THR A 157 -12.04 19.13 -5.79
C THR A 157 -13.10 20.22 -5.63
N GLY A 158 -14.28 20.06 -6.24
CA GLY A 158 -15.39 21.01 -6.12
C GLY A 158 -16.21 21.27 -7.37
N THR A 159 -15.82 20.69 -8.52
CA THR A 159 -16.60 20.72 -9.77
C THR A 159 -16.80 19.31 -10.30
N VAL A 160 -17.77 19.11 -11.21
CA VAL A 160 -18.04 17.79 -11.80
C VAL A 160 -16.83 17.23 -12.57
N GLU A 161 -15.99 18.11 -13.12
CA GLU A 161 -14.80 17.75 -13.89
C GLU A 161 -13.59 17.40 -13.01
N THR A 162 -13.55 17.86 -11.75
CA THR A 162 -12.42 17.65 -10.82
C THR A 162 -12.75 16.75 -9.62
N ASP A 163 -14.02 16.41 -9.41
CA ASP A 163 -14.51 15.39 -8.46
C ASP A 163 -14.44 13.98 -9.09
#